data_AF-A0A850PGK5-F1
#
_entry.id   AF-A0A850PGK5-F1
#
_cell.length_a   1.000
_cell.length_b   1.000
_cell.length_c   1.000
_cell.angle_alpha   90.00
_cell.angle_beta   90.00
_cell.angle_gamma   90.00
#
_symmetry.space_group_name_H-M   'P 1'
#
loop_
_entity.id
_entity.type
_entity.pdbx_description
1 polymer ?
#
loop_
_entity_poly.entity_id
_entity_poly.type
_entity_poly.pdbx_seq_one_letter_code
_entity_poly.pdbx_strand_id
1 'polypeptide(L)'
;MRTPFLKMHGLGNDFIIIDERPVRYDLTPARIAALSDRHRGIGCDQLVLLRPACAPGADVFVRFFNADGSEAGACGNASRCVARLLADET
;
A
#
# COMPACT_ATOMS: atom_id res chain seq x y z
N MET A 1 -6.54 -9.66 -15.25
CA MET A 1 -7.11 -8.67 -14.30
C MET A 1 -6.13 -7.52 -14.18
N ARG A 2 -6.61 -6.26 -14.22
CA ARG A 2 -5.78 -5.06 -14.01
C ARG A 2 -6.01 -4.55 -12.59
N THR A 3 -4.94 -4.20 -11.88
CA THR A 3 -4.99 -3.64 -10.51
C THR A 3 -4.48 -2.21 -10.56
N PRO A 4 -5.35 -1.20 -10.39
CA PRO A 4 -4.92 0.18 -10.25
C PRO A 4 -4.04 0.35 -9.02
N PHE A 5 -3.05 1.23 -9.12
CA PHE A 5 -2.17 1.56 -8.01
C PHE A 5 -1.71 3.01 -8.11
N LEU A 6 -1.33 3.58 -6.98
CA LEU A 6 -0.61 4.85 -6.91
C LEU A 6 0.85 4.57 -6.53
N LYS A 7 1.78 5.31 -7.13
CA LYS A 7 3.20 5.27 -6.76
C LYS A 7 3.55 6.55 -6.03
N MET A 8 4.08 6.44 -4.83
CA MET A 8 4.44 7.58 -3.99
C MET A 8 5.77 7.33 -3.29
N HIS A 9 6.38 8.38 -2.73
CA HIS A 9 7.52 8.26 -1.84
C HIS A 9 7.46 9.30 -0.72
N GLY A 10 8.03 8.96 0.43
CA GLY A 10 8.29 9.90 1.53
C GLY A 10 9.78 9.94 1.82
N LEU A 11 10.45 11.04 1.47
CA LEU A 11 11.90 11.22 1.67
C LEU A 11 12.76 10.09 1.04
N GLY A 12 12.40 9.66 -0.18
CA GLY A 12 13.11 8.61 -0.92
C GLY A 12 12.64 7.18 -0.63
N ASN A 13 11.96 6.95 0.50
CA ASN A 13 11.31 5.65 0.75
C ASN A 13 10.04 5.53 -0.08
N ASP A 14 10.06 4.68 -1.09
CA ASP A 14 9.03 4.58 -2.12
C ASP A 14 8.11 3.38 -1.92
N PHE A 15 6.82 3.56 -2.23
CA PHE A 15 5.81 2.54 -2.05
C PHE A 15 4.73 2.62 -3.12
N ILE A 16 4.09 1.48 -3.35
CA ILE A 16 2.86 1.43 -4.14
C ILE A 16 1.67 1.30 -3.20
N ILE A 17 0.61 2.06 -3.48
CA ILE A 17 -0.65 1.99 -2.75
C ILE A 17 -1.67 1.34 -3.66
N ILE A 18 -2.33 0.30 -3.18
CA ILE A 18 -3.48 -0.34 -3.83
C ILE A 18 -4.70 -0.13 -2.95
N ASP A 19 -5.73 0.46 -3.52
CA ASP A 19 -6.99 0.69 -2.83
C ASP A 19 -7.89 -0.54 -2.95
N GLU A 20 -8.03 -1.28 -1.85
CA GLU A 20 -8.94 -2.42 -1.73
C GLU A 20 -10.27 -2.05 -1.03
N ARG A 21 -10.57 -0.76 -0.83
CA ARG A 21 -11.89 -0.34 -0.30
C ARG A 21 -13.03 -0.71 -1.27
N PRO A 22 -12.92 -0.50 -2.60
CA PRO A 22 -13.99 -0.83 -3.54
C PRO A 22 -14.02 -2.32 -3.94
N VAL A 23 -12.85 -2.97 -4.01
CA VAL A 23 -12.71 -4.35 -4.47
C VAL A 23 -11.47 -5.00 -3.85
N ARG A 24 -11.57 -6.27 -3.46
CA ARG A 24 -10.42 -7.06 -2.97
C ARG A 24 -9.62 -7.63 -4.13
N TYR A 25 -8.28 -7.60 -4.03
CA TYR A 25 -7.39 -8.21 -5.03
C TYR A 25 -6.69 -9.47 -4.52
N ASP A 26 -6.86 -9.82 -3.24
CA ASP A 26 -6.36 -11.04 -2.59
C ASP A 26 -4.90 -11.36 -2.93
N LEU A 27 -4.05 -10.33 -2.87
CA LEU A 27 -2.63 -10.45 -3.18
C LEU A 27 -1.94 -11.38 -2.17
N THR A 28 -1.26 -12.39 -2.69
CA THR A 28 -0.41 -13.28 -1.89
C THR A 28 0.95 -12.63 -1.59
N PRO A 29 1.68 -13.04 -0.54
CA PRO A 29 3.04 -12.56 -0.27
C PRO A 29 3.97 -12.68 -1.48
N ALA A 30 3.92 -13.81 -2.20
CA ALA A 30 4.71 -14.01 -3.42
C ALA A 30 4.35 -13.01 -4.52
N ARG A 31 3.06 -12.64 -4.65
CA ARG A 31 2.63 -11.62 -5.60
C ARG A 31 3.09 -10.22 -5.19
N ILE A 32 3.04 -9.91 -3.91
CA ILE A 32 3.54 -8.64 -3.36
C ILE A 32 5.04 -8.52 -3.62
N ALA A 33 5.80 -9.59 -3.37
CA ALA A 33 7.24 -9.62 -3.65
C ALA A 33 7.54 -9.39 -5.14
N ALA A 34 6.80 -10.08 -6.02
CA ALA A 34 6.95 -9.92 -7.46
C ALA A 34 6.60 -8.50 -7.95
N LEU A 35 5.60 -7.85 -7.36
CA LEU A 35 5.26 -6.45 -7.68
C LEU A 35 6.32 -5.48 -7.17
N SER A 36 6.97 -5.79 -6.05
CA SER A 36 7.97 -4.94 -5.40
C SER A 36 9.36 -5.05 -6.03
N ASP A 37 9.62 -6.09 -6.83
CA ASP A 37 10.87 -6.23 -7.60
C ASP A 37 11.07 -5.04 -8.55
N ARG A 38 12.23 -4.39 -8.46
CA ARG A 38 12.54 -3.15 -9.21
C ARG A 38 12.88 -3.37 -10.68
N HIS A 39 13.17 -4.59 -11.09
CA HIS A 39 13.59 -4.90 -12.46
C HIS A 39 12.48 -5.59 -13.26
N ARG A 40 11.62 -6.36 -12.59
CA ARG A 40 10.57 -7.19 -13.19
C ARG A 40 9.16 -6.77 -12.78
N GLY A 41 9.04 -6.02 -11.68
CA GLY A 41 7.80 -5.50 -11.14
C GLY A 41 7.65 -4.00 -11.33
N ILE A 42 6.86 -3.38 -10.45
CA ILE A 42 6.73 -1.92 -10.37
C ILE A 42 7.93 -1.32 -9.64
N GLY A 43 8.48 -2.06 -8.67
CA GLY A 43 9.59 -1.61 -7.84
C GLY A 43 9.14 -0.74 -6.69
N CYS A 44 9.42 -1.13 -5.44
CA CYS A 44 9.20 -0.32 -4.24
C CYS A 44 9.92 -0.91 -3.03
N ASP A 45 10.15 -0.09 -2.01
CA ASP A 45 10.55 -0.59 -0.69
C ASP A 45 9.38 -1.31 0.02
N GLN A 46 8.16 -0.80 -0.15
CA GLN A 46 6.96 -1.34 0.50
C GLN A 46 5.70 -1.28 -0.39
N LEU A 47 4.77 -2.19 -0.16
CA LEU A 47 3.42 -2.18 -0.72
C LEU A 47 2.41 -1.85 0.38
N VAL A 48 1.47 -0.96 0.08
CA VAL A 48 0.45 -0.47 1.01
C VAL A 48 -0.92 -0.88 0.48
N LEU A 49 -1.73 -1.50 1.33
CA LEU A 49 -3.14 -1.78 1.03
C LEU A 49 -4.04 -0.87 1.86
N LEU A 50 -4.95 -0.16 1.20
CA LEU A 50 -6.05 0.53 1.86
C LEU A 50 -7.26 -0.39 1.89
N ARG A 51 -7.87 -0.55 3.06
CA ARG A 51 -9.01 -1.44 3.28
C ARG A 51 -10.12 -0.68 4.00
N PRO A 52 -11.38 -1.15 3.93
CA PRO A 52 -12.44 -0.58 4.74
C PRO A 52 -12.02 -0.53 6.22
N ALA A 53 -12.39 0.54 6.90
CA ALA A 53 -12.08 0.73 8.32
C ALA A 53 -12.57 -0.47 9.14
N CYS A 54 -11.76 -0.87 10.13
CA CYS A 54 -12.05 -2.02 10.99
C CYS A 54 -12.33 -1.64 12.46
N ALA A 55 -12.40 -0.34 12.77
CA ALA A 55 -12.63 0.17 14.12
C ALA A 55 -13.55 1.41 14.07
N PRO A 56 -14.40 1.64 15.11
CA PRO A 56 -15.22 2.84 15.20
C PRO A 56 -14.39 4.12 15.16
N GLY A 57 -14.80 5.09 14.34
CA GLY A 57 -14.14 6.39 14.21
C GLY A 57 -12.87 6.40 13.34
N ALA A 58 -12.51 5.28 12.69
CA ALA A 58 -11.42 5.25 11.71
C ALA A 58 -11.95 5.44 10.28
N ASP A 59 -11.20 6.17 9.45
CA ASP A 59 -11.55 6.39 8.04
C ASP A 59 -11.13 5.24 7.11
N VAL A 60 -10.01 4.59 7.44
CA VAL A 60 -9.43 3.50 6.63
C VAL A 60 -8.62 2.54 7.50
N PHE A 61 -8.51 1.28 7.08
CA PHE A 61 -7.54 0.34 7.64
C PHE A 61 -6.37 0.16 6.66
N VAL A 62 -5.15 0.42 7.13
CA VAL A 62 -3.93 0.38 6.31
C VAL A 62 -3.11 -0.83 6.66
N ARG A 63 -2.65 -1.58 5.66
CA ARG A 63 -1.69 -2.67 5.83
C ARG A 63 -0.41 -2.36 5.05
N PHE A 64 0.73 -2.73 5.62
CA PHE A 64 2.05 -2.48 5.04
C PHE A 64 2.76 -3.81 4.80
N PHE A 65 3.39 -3.94 3.65
CA PHE A 65 4.19 -5.10 3.30
C PHE A 65 5.57 -4.65 2.86
N ASN A 66 6.60 -5.38 3.28
CA ASN A 66 7.96 -5.21 2.80
C ASN A 66 8.09 -5.76 1.37
N ALA A 67 9.18 -5.39 0.70
CA ALA A 67 9.47 -5.83 -0.67
C ALA A 67 9.59 -7.36 -0.84
N ASP A 68 9.83 -8.11 0.24
CA ASP A 68 9.86 -9.58 0.23
C ASP A 68 8.46 -10.22 0.40
N GLY A 69 7.41 -9.41 0.55
CA GLY A 69 6.04 -9.86 0.76
C GLY A 69 5.65 -10.11 2.22
N SER A 70 6.58 -9.98 3.17
CA SER A 70 6.27 -10.05 4.61
C SER A 70 5.46 -8.83 5.07
N GLU A 71 4.55 -9.02 6.02
CA GLU A 71 3.75 -7.93 6.58
C GLU A 71 4.56 -7.16 7.64
N ALA A 72 4.54 -5.83 7.54
CA ALA A 72 5.14 -4.93 8.50
C ALA A 72 4.04 -4.32 9.38
N GLY A 73 4.32 -4.11 10.66
CA GLY A 73 3.35 -3.51 11.59
C GLY A 73 3.03 -2.04 11.28
N ALA A 74 4.01 -1.28 10.78
CA ALA A 74 3.83 0.13 10.42
C ALA A 74 4.91 0.62 9.44
N CYS A 75 4.59 1.67 8.69
CA CYS A 75 5.58 2.50 7.99
C CYS A 75 5.25 3.99 8.11
N GLY A 76 6.09 4.75 8.81
CA GLY A 76 5.86 6.18 9.04
C GLY A 76 5.85 7.03 7.76
N ASN A 77 6.67 6.70 6.75
CA ASN A 77 6.71 7.45 5.50
C ASN A 77 5.45 7.22 4.65
N ALA A 78 5.01 5.96 4.56
CA ALA A 78 3.77 5.61 3.90
C ALA A 78 2.55 6.20 4.63
N SER A 79 2.50 6.13 5.97
CA SER A 79 1.42 6.73 6.75
C SER A 79 1.24 8.22 6.48
N ARG A 80 2.32 9.01 6.35
CA ARG A 80 2.20 10.44 6.01
C ARG A 80 1.58 10.66 4.63
N CYS A 81 1.94 9.84 3.64
CA CYS A 81 1.41 9.98 2.29
C CYS A 81 -0.02 9.48 2.17
N VAL A 82 -0.39 8.41 2.89
CA VAL A 82 -1.78 7.96 3.01
C VAL A 82 -2.64 9.03 3.67
N ALA A 83 -2.17 9.64 4.77
CA ALA A 83 -2.90 10.74 5.42
C ALA A 83 -3.15 11.91 4.46
N ARG A 84 -2.14 12.29 3.65
CA ARG A 84 -2.31 13.32 2.61
C ARG A 84 -3.31 12.90 1.53
N LEU A 85 -3.23 11.65 1.06
CA LEU A 85 -4.14 11.12 0.05
C LEU A 85 -5.60 11.20 0.52
N LEU A 86 -5.90 10.75 1.74
CA LEU A 86 -7.26 10.79 2.30
C LEU A 86 -7.75 12.22 2.50
N ALA A 87 -6.87 13.13 2.93
CA ALA A 87 -7.22 14.55 3.08
C ALA A 87 -7.55 15.24 1.75
N ASP A 88 -7.08 14.70 0.62
CA ASP A 88 -7.37 15.21 -0.72
C ASP A 88 -8.63 14.55 -1.36
N GLU A 89 -9.22 13.52 -0.73
CA GLU A 89 -10.46 12.85 -1.18
C GLU A 89 -11.74 13.61 -0.79
N THR A 90 -11.63 14.58 0.13
CA THR A 90 -12.72 15.45 0.64
C THR A 90 -12.82 16.76 -0.11
#